data_AF-A0A661AZZ1-F1
#
_entry.id   AF-A0A661AZZ1-F1
#
_cell.length_a   1.000
_cell.length_b   1.000
_cell.length_c   1.000
_cell.angle_alpha   90.00
_cell.angle_beta   90.00
_cell.angle_gamma   90.00
#
_symmetry.space_group_name_H-M   'P 1'
#
loop_
_entity.id
_entity.type
_entity.pdbx_description
1 polymer ?
#
loop_
_entity_poly.entity_id
_entity_poly.type
_entity_poly.pdbx_seq_one_letter_code
_entity_poly.pdbx_strand_id
1 'polypeptide(L)'
;MMKRVLFGFAVVVLLIGTGNGWEIIYNEIDYGISTSAAACMDSGYIVCGSMNSDFSLIKINESGITDWMIIDDCAGFNDMLVDIARIDDTTFITVGHYRIFVSGYDSYYYDSYIRKFNSSGEILWQRRYNFSHWFFSDMILSITPFNNSNFFITGWYNYYPEYAIGFVALM
;
A
#
# COMPACT_ATOMS: atom_id res chain seq x y z
N MET A 1 -24.08 27.16 4.54
CA MET A 1 -23.66 25.92 5.24
C MET A 1 -22.18 26.08 5.57
N MET A 2 -21.79 25.82 6.81
CA MET A 2 -20.52 26.24 7.39
C MET A 2 -19.34 25.46 6.77
N LYS A 3 -18.47 26.13 6.02
CA LYS A 3 -17.19 25.54 5.59
C LYS A 3 -16.24 25.58 6.79
N ARG A 4 -15.91 24.43 7.34
CA ARG A 4 -14.84 24.28 8.33
C ARG A 4 -13.64 23.64 7.64
N VAL A 5 -12.48 24.26 7.81
CA VAL A 5 -11.17 23.70 7.47
C VAL A 5 -10.67 22.96 8.70
N LEU A 6 -10.35 21.67 8.59
CA LEU A 6 -9.68 20.89 9.63
C LEU A 6 -8.80 19.80 9.00
N PHE A 7 -7.67 19.53 9.66
CA PHE A 7 -6.55 18.69 9.24
C PHE A 7 -6.71 17.25 9.76
N GLY A 8 -6.49 16.23 8.91
CA GLY A 8 -6.43 14.80 9.28
C GLY A 8 -6.99 13.89 8.18
N PHE A 9 -6.24 12.85 7.79
CA PHE A 9 -6.50 11.76 6.81
C PHE A 9 -7.38 12.08 5.58
N ALA A 10 -6.83 11.91 4.38
CA ALA A 10 -7.60 11.98 3.14
C ALA A 10 -7.68 10.60 2.47
N VAL A 11 -8.76 9.84 2.74
CA VAL A 11 -9.28 8.91 1.74
C VAL A 11 -10.18 9.74 0.83
N VAL A 12 -9.61 10.35 -0.20
CA VAL A 12 -10.40 10.97 -1.26
C VAL A 12 -10.72 9.89 -2.28
N VAL A 13 -11.83 9.17 -2.10
CA VAL A 13 -12.46 8.48 -3.23
C VAL A 13 -13.29 9.52 -3.98
N LEU A 14 -12.62 10.32 -4.81
CA LEU A 14 -13.32 11.18 -5.76
C LEU A 14 -13.75 10.32 -6.94
N LEU A 15 -14.97 9.80 -6.89
CA LEU A 15 -15.70 9.43 -8.09
C LEU A 15 -16.04 10.73 -8.82
N ILE A 16 -15.17 11.18 -9.73
CA ILE A 16 -15.55 12.18 -10.74
C ILE A 16 -16.44 11.49 -11.78
N GLY A 17 -17.66 11.16 -11.35
CA GLY A 17 -18.81 10.83 -12.17
C GLY A 17 -19.89 11.91 -11.97
N THR A 18 -20.89 11.96 -12.83
CA THR A 18 -21.91 13.03 -12.93
C THR A 18 -22.89 13.14 -11.74
N GLY A 19 -22.56 12.60 -10.57
CA GLY A 19 -23.38 12.60 -9.36
C GLY A 19 -22.69 13.28 -8.18
N ASN A 20 -23.47 13.57 -7.14
CA ASN A 20 -22.94 14.05 -5.85
C ASN A 20 -22.10 12.93 -5.24
N GLY A 21 -20.78 13.04 -5.31
CA GLY A 21 -19.86 12.09 -4.67
C GLY A 21 -20.06 12.06 -3.16
N TRP A 22 -19.70 10.93 -2.54
CA TRP A 22 -19.68 10.78 -1.09
C TRP A 22 -18.25 10.96 -0.58
N GLU A 23 -18.12 11.62 0.57
CA GLU A 23 -16.86 11.76 1.31
C GLU A 23 -17.04 11.06 2.65
N ILE A 24 -16.17 10.10 2.96
CA ILE A 24 -16.14 9.43 4.26
C ILE A 24 -14.75 9.64 4.84
N ILE A 25 -14.71 10.32 5.99
CA ILE A 25 -13.50 10.61 6.73
C ILE A 25 -13.47 9.68 7.94
N TYR A 26 -12.53 8.75 7.96
CA TYR A 26 -12.27 7.90 9.12
C TYR A 26 -11.45 8.70 10.13
N ASN A 27 -12.10 9.12 11.21
CA ASN A 27 -11.49 9.86 12.31
C ASN A 27 -11.35 8.94 13.53
N GLU A 28 -10.39 8.03 13.49
CA GLU A 28 -9.81 7.49 14.73
C GLU A 28 -8.44 8.13 14.97
N ILE A 29 -7.94 8.07 16.19
CA ILE A 29 -7.06 9.05 16.86
C ILE A 29 -5.61 9.06 16.33
N ASP A 30 -5.40 8.59 15.11
CA ASP A 30 -4.17 7.96 14.66
C ASP A 30 -3.65 8.53 13.33
N TYR A 31 -2.32 8.58 13.19
CA TYR A 31 -1.65 9.11 12.00
C TYR A 31 -1.67 8.08 10.87
N GLY A 32 -1.98 8.49 9.66
CA GLY A 32 -1.78 7.62 8.51
C GLY A 32 -2.16 8.23 7.17
N ILE A 33 -1.96 7.43 6.14
CA ILE A 33 -1.95 7.86 4.74
C ILE A 33 -2.53 6.72 3.90
N SER A 34 -3.45 7.05 3.00
CA SER A 34 -3.91 6.13 1.94
C SER A 34 -3.20 6.44 0.63
N THR A 35 -2.81 5.41 -0.09
CA THR A 35 -1.86 5.52 -1.22
C THR A 35 -2.45 5.03 -2.54
N SER A 36 -3.23 3.95 -2.49
CA SER A 36 -3.86 3.37 -3.68
C SER A 36 -5.13 2.62 -3.28
N ALA A 37 -5.98 2.34 -4.27
CA ALA A 37 -7.21 1.60 -4.08
C ALA A 37 -7.53 0.71 -5.28
N ALA A 38 -8.12 -0.45 -5.03
CA ALA A 38 -8.56 -1.40 -6.04
C ALA A 38 -10.06 -1.71 -5.89
N ALA A 39 -10.79 -1.69 -7.01
CA ALA A 39 -12.20 -2.05 -7.02
C ALA A 39 -12.41 -3.57 -6.85
N CYS A 40 -13.39 -3.94 -6.05
CA CYS A 40 -13.81 -5.31 -5.81
C CYS A 40 -14.95 -5.70 -6.77
N MET A 41 -15.26 -6.99 -6.85
CA MET A 41 -16.38 -7.47 -7.68
C MET A 41 -17.76 -7.24 -7.04
N ASP A 42 -17.79 -6.99 -5.73
CA ASP A 42 -18.98 -6.72 -4.92
C ASP A 42 -19.34 -5.22 -4.86
N SER A 43 -18.90 -4.43 -5.86
CA SER A 43 -19.04 -2.96 -5.91
C SER A 43 -18.31 -2.17 -4.81
N GLY A 44 -17.52 -2.83 -3.95
CA GLY A 44 -16.67 -2.17 -2.97
C GLY A 44 -15.26 -1.83 -3.46
N TYR A 45 -14.43 -1.36 -2.55
CA TYR A 45 -13.02 -1.03 -2.79
C TYR A 45 -12.14 -1.52 -1.64
N ILE A 46 -10.91 -1.93 -1.95
CA ILE A 46 -9.84 -2.09 -0.95
C ILE A 46 -8.89 -0.92 -1.10
N VAL A 47 -8.64 -0.21 -0.01
CA VAL A 47 -7.70 0.90 0.07
C VAL A 47 -6.47 0.43 0.84
N CYS A 48 -5.28 0.69 0.31
CA CYS A 48 -4.03 0.41 0.99
C CYS A 48 -3.35 1.68 1.48
N GLY A 49 -2.45 1.54 2.45
CA GLY A 49 -1.67 2.65 2.96
C GLY A 49 -0.85 2.30 4.20
N SER A 50 -0.75 3.29 5.07
CA SER A 50 -0.18 3.17 6.41
C SER A 50 -1.14 3.73 7.45
N MET A 51 -1.22 3.09 8.62
CA MET A 51 -1.95 3.57 9.80
C MET A 51 -1.08 3.30 11.03
N ASN A 52 -0.86 4.30 11.88
CA ASN A 52 0.06 4.23 13.01
C ASN A 52 1.48 3.78 12.65
N SER A 53 1.92 4.14 11.44
CA SER A 53 3.21 3.69 10.93
C SER A 53 3.28 2.18 10.69
N ASP A 54 2.14 1.50 10.57
CA ASP A 54 2.01 0.08 10.21
C ASP A 54 1.30 -0.06 8.85
N PHE A 55 1.44 -1.21 8.16
CA PHE A 55 0.71 -1.45 6.92
C PHE A 55 -0.79 -1.44 7.17
N SER A 56 -1.57 -0.78 6.30
CA SER A 56 -3.03 -0.80 6.38
C SER A 56 -3.71 -1.24 5.09
N LEU A 57 -4.74 -2.07 5.24
CA LEU A 57 -5.70 -2.44 4.21
C LEU A 57 -7.11 -2.27 4.75
N ILE A 58 -7.96 -1.56 4.02
CA ILE A 58 -9.34 -1.27 4.42
C ILE A 58 -10.26 -1.68 3.28
N LYS A 59 -11.15 -2.64 3.51
CA LYS A 59 -12.25 -2.92 2.59
C LYS A 59 -13.45 -2.09 2.97
N ILE A 60 -13.98 -1.37 1.98
CA ILE A 60 -15.23 -0.65 2.06
C ILE A 60 -16.22 -1.21 1.03
N ASN A 61 -17.50 -1.15 1.33
CA ASN A 61 -18.56 -1.45 0.35
C ASN A 61 -18.91 -0.22 -0.51
N GLU A 62 -19.87 -0.37 -1.41
CA GLU A 62 -20.31 0.69 -2.34
C GLU A 62 -20.87 1.94 -1.64
N SER A 63 -21.34 1.80 -0.41
CA SER A 63 -21.80 2.92 0.43
C SER A 63 -20.66 3.54 1.25
N GLY A 64 -19.44 3.03 1.07
CA GLY A 64 -18.23 3.44 1.78
C GLY A 64 -18.21 3.05 3.26
N ILE A 65 -19.03 2.08 3.68
CA ILE A 65 -18.98 1.51 5.02
C ILE A 65 -17.86 0.45 5.04
N THR A 66 -17.07 0.41 6.11
CA THR A 66 -16.00 -0.59 6.29
C THR A 66 -16.57 -1.98 6.49
N ASP A 67 -16.17 -2.92 5.63
CA ASP A 67 -16.49 -4.34 5.80
C ASP A 67 -15.44 -5.00 6.71
N TRP A 68 -14.15 -4.71 6.48
CA TRP A 68 -13.03 -5.18 7.30
C TRP A 68 -11.82 -4.26 7.17
N MET A 69 -10.91 -4.37 8.15
CA MET A 69 -9.63 -3.66 8.18
C MET A 69 -8.53 -4.57 8.68
N ILE A 70 -7.34 -4.44 8.10
CA ILE A 70 -6.10 -5.08 8.55
C ILE A 70 -5.09 -3.97 8.81
N ILE A 71 -4.47 -4.03 9.99
CA ILE A 71 -3.29 -3.25 10.36
C ILE A 71 -2.23 -4.26 10.77
N ASP A 72 -1.05 -4.19 10.17
CA ASP A 72 0.00 -5.18 10.36
C ASP A 72 1.37 -4.52 10.51
N ASP A 73 2.00 -4.78 11.65
CA ASP A 73 3.38 -4.39 11.97
C ASP A 73 4.33 -5.51 11.48
N CYS A 74 4.84 -5.34 10.26
CA CYS A 74 5.60 -6.39 9.59
C CYS A 74 7.08 -6.40 9.97
N ALA A 75 7.62 -5.30 10.52
CA ALA A 75 9.04 -5.18 10.83
C ALA A 75 9.42 -4.05 11.81
N GLY A 76 8.45 -3.41 12.48
CA GLY A 76 8.62 -2.24 13.32
C GLY A 76 8.30 -0.93 12.62
N PHE A 77 8.47 0.19 13.34
CA PHE A 77 7.95 1.51 12.98
C PHE A 77 8.19 2.01 11.53
N ASN A 78 7.10 2.35 10.84
CA ASN A 78 6.96 3.07 9.55
C ASN A 78 6.89 2.19 8.31
N ASP A 79 5.97 1.24 8.33
CA ASP A 79 5.56 0.38 7.23
C ASP A 79 4.50 1.10 6.37
N MET A 80 4.68 1.06 5.04
CA MET A 80 3.78 1.69 4.08
C MET A 80 3.50 0.80 2.87
N LEU A 81 2.22 0.48 2.64
CA LEU A 81 1.77 -0.01 1.34
C LEU A 81 1.60 1.19 0.42
N VAL A 82 2.12 1.10 -0.80
CA VAL A 82 2.10 2.20 -1.78
C VAL A 82 1.20 1.94 -2.96
N ASP A 83 1.00 0.68 -3.34
CA ASP A 83 0.11 0.33 -4.46
C ASP A 83 -0.60 -0.99 -4.22
N ILE A 84 -1.80 -1.11 -4.79
CA ILE A 84 -2.66 -2.29 -4.73
C ILE A 84 -3.29 -2.53 -6.09
N ALA A 85 -3.32 -3.79 -6.51
CA ALA A 85 -4.01 -4.20 -7.72
C ALA A 85 -4.84 -5.46 -7.48
N ARG A 86 -6.00 -5.53 -8.13
CA ARG A 86 -6.79 -6.76 -8.23
C ARG A 86 -6.17 -7.69 -9.26
N ILE A 87 -5.95 -8.95 -8.90
CA ILE A 87 -5.45 -9.99 -9.82
C ILE A 87 -6.63 -10.68 -10.50
N ASP A 88 -7.60 -11.12 -9.71
CA ASP A 88 -8.81 -11.82 -10.13
C ASP A 88 -9.98 -11.49 -9.18
N ASP A 89 -11.11 -12.16 -9.34
CA ASP A 89 -12.31 -11.90 -8.54
C ASP A 89 -12.12 -12.10 -7.03
N THR A 90 -11.12 -12.89 -6.65
CA THR A 90 -10.90 -13.35 -5.27
C THR A 90 -9.55 -12.94 -4.69
N THR A 91 -8.63 -12.41 -5.50
CA THR A 91 -7.27 -12.10 -5.05
C THR A 91 -6.76 -10.74 -5.48
N PHE A 92 -5.92 -10.19 -4.62
CA PHE A 92 -5.30 -8.88 -4.75
C PHE A 92 -3.82 -8.98 -4.41
N ILE A 93 -3.06 -7.99 -4.86
CA ILE A 93 -1.63 -7.87 -4.59
C ILE A 93 -1.30 -6.44 -4.20
N THR A 94 -0.46 -6.29 -3.19
CA THR A 94 0.08 -4.99 -2.77
C THR A 94 1.58 -4.99 -2.86
N VAL A 95 2.12 -3.79 -3.02
CA VAL A 95 3.54 -3.51 -2.85
C VAL A 95 3.72 -2.38 -1.85
N GLY A 96 4.85 -2.43 -1.15
CA GLY A 96 5.16 -1.55 -0.06
C GLY A 96 6.63 -1.55 0.25
N HIS A 97 6.98 -0.82 1.29
CA HIS A 97 8.29 -0.88 1.91
C HIS A 97 8.12 -0.77 3.42
N TYR A 98 9.07 -1.33 4.14
CA TYR A 98 9.16 -1.14 5.57
C TYR A 98 10.51 -0.55 5.95
N ARG A 99 10.53 0.18 7.05
CA ARG A 99 11.70 0.90 7.51
C ARG A 99 12.50 0.02 8.47
N ILE A 100 13.80 -0.09 8.22
CA ILE A 100 14.69 -0.95 8.99
C ILE A 100 15.73 -0.10 9.70
N PHE A 101 15.86 -0.28 11.02
CA PHE A 101 16.90 0.35 11.82
C PHE A 101 18.23 -0.43 11.73
N VAL A 102 19.33 0.29 11.51
CA VAL A 102 20.68 -0.28 11.49
C VAL A 102 21.36 0.02 12.82
N SER A 103 21.44 -1.00 13.68
CA SER A 103 22.21 -0.89 14.92
C SER A 103 23.69 -0.66 14.61
N GLY A 104 24.29 0.33 15.28
CA GLY A 104 25.70 0.70 15.09
C GLY A 104 25.96 1.89 14.16
N TYR A 105 24.99 2.28 13.32
CA TYR A 105 25.11 3.44 12.42
C TYR A 105 24.10 4.56 12.72
N ASP A 106 23.15 4.33 13.64
CA ASP A 106 22.04 5.25 13.95
C ASP A 106 21.31 5.75 12.69
N SER A 107 21.10 4.81 11.76
CA SER A 107 20.55 5.08 10.44
C SER A 107 19.41 4.12 10.10
N TYR A 108 18.68 4.45 9.04
CA TYR A 108 17.56 3.67 8.55
C TYR A 108 17.67 3.46 7.04
N TYR A 109 17.16 2.33 6.58
CA TYR A 109 16.95 2.05 5.15
C TYR A 109 15.58 1.39 4.96
N TYR A 110 15.20 1.20 3.70
CA TYR A 110 13.93 0.59 3.33
C TYR A 110 14.17 -0.64 2.49
N ASP A 111 13.43 -1.71 2.78
CA ASP A 111 13.34 -2.87 1.90
C ASP A 111 11.92 -3.00 1.36
N SER A 112 11.85 -3.43 0.11
CA SER A 112 10.61 -3.60 -0.62
C SER A 112 9.88 -4.88 -0.21
N TYR A 113 8.57 -4.82 -0.33
CA TYR A 113 7.69 -5.90 0.05
C TYR A 113 6.56 -6.10 -0.94
N ILE A 114 6.18 -7.35 -1.17
CA ILE A 114 5.04 -7.72 -2.00
C ILE A 114 4.19 -8.74 -1.26
N ARG A 115 2.87 -8.53 -1.25
CA ARG A 115 1.93 -9.38 -0.56
C ARG A 115 0.73 -9.69 -1.45
N LYS A 116 0.39 -10.97 -1.57
CA LYS A 116 -0.85 -11.43 -2.19
C LYS A 116 -1.82 -11.85 -1.09
N PHE A 117 -3.07 -11.47 -1.23
CA PHE A 117 -4.14 -11.77 -0.29
C PHE A 117 -5.43 -12.13 -1.01
N ASN A 118 -6.33 -12.80 -0.29
CA ASN A 118 -7.66 -13.10 -0.78
C ASN A 118 -8.66 -11.96 -0.48
N SER A 119 -9.89 -12.08 -0.96
CA SER A 119 -10.96 -11.09 -0.77
C SER A 119 -11.38 -10.85 0.69
N SER A 120 -11.02 -11.77 1.59
CA SER A 120 -11.23 -11.63 3.04
C SER A 120 -10.05 -10.96 3.75
N GLY A 121 -9.02 -10.56 3.00
CA GLY A 121 -7.80 -9.95 3.53
C GLY A 121 -6.75 -10.94 4.05
N GLU A 122 -7.00 -12.25 3.96
CA GLU A 122 -6.03 -13.25 4.41
C GLU A 122 -4.82 -13.30 3.45
N ILE A 123 -3.62 -13.35 4.03
CA ILE A 123 -2.37 -13.40 3.27
C ILE A 123 -2.22 -14.79 2.65
N LEU A 124 -2.20 -14.85 1.31
CA LEU A 124 -1.92 -16.07 0.56
C LEU A 124 -0.42 -16.34 0.47
N TRP A 125 0.36 -15.28 0.24
CA TRP A 125 1.81 -15.31 0.34
C TRP A 125 2.38 -13.89 0.46
N GLN A 126 3.61 -13.80 0.92
CA GLN A 126 4.33 -12.54 1.02
C GLN A 126 5.83 -12.73 0.81
N ARG A 127 6.50 -11.72 0.25
CA ARG A 127 7.94 -11.74 -0.07
C ARG A 127 8.57 -10.38 0.19
N ARG A 128 9.67 -10.39 0.94
CA ARG A 128 10.62 -9.28 1.04
C ARG A 128 11.60 -9.35 -0.11
N TYR A 129 11.90 -8.21 -0.69
CA TYR A 129 12.97 -8.05 -1.65
C TYR A 129 13.99 -7.06 -1.11
N ASN A 130 15.26 -7.44 -1.19
CA ASN A 130 16.37 -6.55 -0.89
C ASN A 130 17.20 -6.46 -2.17
N PHE A 131 16.97 -5.40 -2.93
CA PHE A 131 17.63 -5.13 -4.20
C PHE A 131 18.93 -4.36 -4.00
N SER A 132 19.14 -3.79 -2.81
CA SER A 132 20.32 -3.00 -2.48
C SER A 132 21.41 -3.83 -1.79
N HIS A 133 22.61 -3.27 -1.68
CA HIS A 133 23.68 -3.85 -0.84
C HIS A 133 24.01 -2.83 0.25
N TRP A 134 24.55 -3.26 1.41
CA TRP A 134 25.13 -2.35 2.44
C TRP A 134 24.17 -1.32 3.09
N PHE A 135 22.99 -1.74 3.56
CA PHE A 135 22.01 -0.86 4.24
C PHE A 135 21.54 0.34 3.40
N PHE A 136 21.46 0.14 2.09
CA PHE A 136 20.85 1.12 1.20
C PHE A 136 19.36 0.81 1.05
N SER A 137 18.59 1.79 0.57
CA SER A 137 17.15 1.62 0.41
C SER A 137 16.80 1.09 -0.97
N ASP A 138 15.79 0.23 -1.03
CA ASP A 138 15.03 -0.07 -2.21
C ASP A 138 13.53 0.14 -1.97
N MET A 139 12.83 0.58 -3.01
CA MET A 139 11.40 0.83 -2.96
C MET A 139 10.73 0.39 -4.25
N ILE A 140 9.72 -0.46 -4.10
CA ILE A 140 8.69 -0.64 -5.11
C ILE A 140 7.65 0.47 -4.96
N LEU A 141 7.27 1.09 -6.07
CA LEU A 141 6.33 2.22 -6.11
C LEU A 141 5.00 1.88 -6.79
N SER A 142 4.99 0.89 -7.70
CA SER A 142 3.76 0.47 -8.37
C SER A 142 3.82 -0.99 -8.80
N ILE A 143 2.64 -1.61 -8.87
CA ILE A 143 2.42 -2.96 -9.37
C ILE A 143 1.26 -3.01 -10.36
N THR A 144 1.42 -3.77 -11.43
CA THR A 144 0.38 -4.00 -12.43
C THR A 144 0.36 -5.49 -12.81
N PRO A 145 -0.74 -6.21 -12.55
CA PRO A 145 -0.88 -7.60 -12.98
C PRO A 145 -0.82 -7.72 -14.50
N PHE A 146 -0.01 -8.67 -14.98
CA PHE A 146 0.01 -9.11 -16.38
C PHE A 146 -0.90 -10.33 -16.57
N ASN A 147 -0.87 -11.25 -15.61
CA ASN A 147 -1.77 -12.39 -15.50
C ASN A 147 -1.83 -12.86 -14.04
N ASN A 148 -2.50 -14.00 -13.77
CA ASN A 148 -2.72 -14.50 -12.41
C ASN A 148 -1.44 -14.78 -11.60
N SER A 149 -0.32 -14.94 -12.28
CA SER A 149 0.98 -15.27 -11.68
C SER A 149 2.04 -14.19 -11.89
N ASN A 150 1.97 -13.44 -13.00
CA ASN A 150 2.97 -12.46 -13.40
C ASN A 150 2.51 -11.03 -13.19
N PHE A 151 3.44 -10.19 -12.75
CA PHE A 151 3.22 -8.78 -12.45
C PHE A 151 4.31 -7.94 -13.11
N PHE A 152 3.99 -6.71 -13.48
CA PHE A 152 4.98 -5.66 -13.69
C PHE A 152 5.09 -4.88 -12.39
N ILE A 153 6.30 -4.67 -11.92
CA ILE A 153 6.56 -3.87 -10.73
C ILE A 153 7.58 -2.80 -11.12
N THR A 154 7.44 -1.58 -10.62
CA THR A 154 8.39 -0.47 -10.90
C THR A 154 8.79 0.24 -9.62
N GLY A 155 9.97 0.85 -9.61
CA GLY A 155 10.55 1.49 -8.44
C GLY A 155 12.04 1.82 -8.62
N TRP A 156 12.74 1.96 -7.50
CA TRP A 156 14.16 2.33 -7.47
C TRP A 156 14.91 1.60 -6.37
N TYR A 157 16.22 1.47 -6.54
CA TYR A 157 17.12 1.00 -5.49
C TYR A 157 18.43 1.78 -5.54
N ASN A 158 19.01 2.00 -4.37
CA ASN A 158 20.31 2.63 -4.27
C ASN A 158 21.40 1.56 -4.33
N TYR A 159 22.34 1.73 -5.26
CA TYR A 159 23.60 1.01 -5.28
C TYR A 159 24.74 2.03 -5.28
N TYR A 160 25.87 1.71 -4.67
CA TYR A 160 27.04 2.60 -4.72
C TYR A 160 28.05 2.03 -5.73
N PRO A 161 28.56 2.83 -6.69
CA PRO A 161 28.41 4.29 -6.87
C PRO A 161 27.25 4.74 -7.77
N GLU A 162 26.36 3.84 -8.23
CA GLU A 162 25.33 4.12 -9.24
C GLU A 162 23.90 4.04 -8.69
N TYR A 163 23.12 5.11 -8.86
CA TYR A 163 21.67 5.07 -8.66
C TYR A 163 21.01 4.36 -9.83
N ALA A 164 20.44 3.17 -9.59
CA ALA A 164 19.71 2.44 -10.61
C ALA A 164 18.21 2.77 -10.51
N ILE A 165 17.64 3.23 -11.63
CA ILE A 165 16.20 3.43 -11.78
C ILE A 165 15.68 2.29 -12.66
N GLY A 166 14.66 1.61 -12.17
CA GLY A 166 13.89 0.66 -12.95
C GLY A 166 14.10 -0.79 -12.54
N PHE A 167 12.98 -1.48 -12.45
CA PHE A 167 12.92 -2.92 -12.59
C PHE A 167 11.61 -3.25 -13.32
N VAL A 168 11.61 -4.38 -14.01
CA VAL A 168 10.43 -5.14 -14.42
C VAL A 168 10.74 -6.54 -13.91
N ALA A 169 10.11 -6.96 -12.82
CA ALA A 169 10.22 -8.34 -12.38
C ALA A 169 8.95 -9.08 -12.81
N LEU A 170 9.07 -9.94 -13.82
CA LEU A 170 8.08 -10.98 -14.08
C LEU A 170 8.23 -12.04 -12.98
N MET A 171 7.15 -12.35 -12.27
CA MET A 171 7.11 -13.44 -11.28
C MET A 171 6.21 -14.57 -11.75
#